data_AF-A0A2N2CZZ4-F1
#
_entry.id   AF-A0A2N2CZZ4-F1
#
_cell.length_a   1.000
_cell.length_b   1.000
_cell.length_c   1.000
_cell.angle_alpha   90.00
_cell.angle_beta   90.00
_cell.angle_gamma   90.00
#
_symmetry.space_group_name_H-M   'P 1'
#
loop_
_entity.id
_entity.type
_entity.pdbx_description
1 polymer ?
#
loop_
_entity_poly.entity_id
_entity_poly.type
_entity_poly.pdbx_seq_one_letter_code
_entity_poly.pdbx_strand_id
1 'polypeptide(L)'
;MPKSSNLYVRIEPDVKEQAEKVFDSLGISMSNAVGLFLKQVVINQAIPFELRLAPAKIKSVATMTEVEFNAELEKGYADYLAGKGRPTEEVFSDIRKGLNA
;
A
#
# COMPACT_ATOMS: atom_id res chain seq x y z
N MET A 1 -28.80 3.12 26.90
CA MET A 1 -28.57 2.16 25.79
C MET A 1 -27.70 2.84 24.74
N PRO A 2 -26.55 2.29 24.33
CA PRO A 2 -25.80 2.86 23.22
C PRO A 2 -26.69 2.82 21.97
N LYS A 3 -26.83 3.94 21.26
CA LYS A 3 -27.61 4.00 20.03
C LYS A 3 -26.84 3.25 18.94
N SER A 4 -27.28 2.04 18.59
CA SER A 4 -26.76 1.29 17.46
C SER A 4 -27.48 1.71 16.18
N SER A 5 -26.72 1.99 15.12
CA SER A 5 -27.25 2.22 13.77
C SER A 5 -26.78 1.09 12.86
N ASN A 6 -27.66 0.59 11.99
CA ASN A 6 -27.29 -0.41 10.98
C ASN A 6 -26.65 0.29 9.78
N LEU A 7 -25.60 -0.32 9.21
CA LEU A 7 -24.93 0.14 8.00
C LEU A 7 -24.99 -0.97 6.96
N TYR A 8 -25.58 -0.66 5.80
CA TYR A 8 -25.66 -1.59 4.66
C TYR A 8 -24.72 -1.10 3.55
N VAL A 9 -23.76 -1.92 3.18
CA VAL A 9 -22.78 -1.62 2.12
C VAL A 9 -22.83 -2.73 1.07
N ARG A 10 -22.87 -2.35 -0.20
CA ARG A 10 -22.71 -3.28 -1.31
C ARG A 10 -21.22 -3.52 -1.52
N ILE A 11 -20.81 -4.78 -1.50
CA ILE A 11 -19.43 -5.22 -1.68
C ILE A 11 -19.42 -6.42 -2.63
N GLU A 12 -18.35 -6.56 -3.40
CA GLU A 12 -18.13 -7.75 -4.22
C GLU A 12 -17.91 -8.98 -3.32
N PRO A 13 -18.47 -10.16 -3.66
CA PRO A 13 -18.36 -11.36 -2.83
C PRO A 13 -16.90 -11.76 -2.56
N ASP A 14 -16.06 -11.69 -3.58
CA ASP A 14 -14.65 -12.09 -3.49
C ASP A 14 -13.87 -11.17 -2.54
N VAL A 15 -14.13 -9.86 -2.60
CA VAL A 15 -13.51 -8.87 -1.71
C VAL A 15 -13.96 -9.09 -0.27
N LYS A 16 -15.24 -9.42 -0.06
CA LYS A 16 -15.77 -9.74 1.27
C LYS A 16 -15.05 -10.96 1.87
N GLU A 17 -14.93 -12.05 1.12
CA GLU A 17 -14.29 -13.28 1.60
C GLU A 17 -12.82 -13.06 1.92
N GLN A 18 -12.09 -12.33 1.07
CA GLN A 18 -10.69 -11.98 1.31
C GLN A 18 -10.51 -11.13 2.57
N ALA A 19 -11.34 -10.10 2.74
CA ALA A 19 -11.29 -9.25 3.92
C ALA A 19 -11.62 -10.03 5.21
N GLU A 20 -12.60 -10.92 5.16
CA GLU A 20 -13.00 -11.77 6.30
C GLU A 20 -11.85 -12.67 6.75
N LYS A 21 -11.14 -13.34 5.83
CA LYS A 21 -9.94 -14.13 6.16
C LYS A 21 -8.86 -13.31 6.85
N VAL A 22 -8.62 -12.07 6.39
CA VAL A 22 -7.62 -11.17 7.00
C VAL A 22 -8.06 -10.77 8.41
N PHE A 23 -9.32 -10.38 8.59
CA PHE A 23 -9.84 -9.96 9.89
C PHE A 23 -9.88 -11.12 10.90
N ASP A 24 -10.24 -12.32 10.47
CA ASP A 24 -10.21 -13.53 11.29
C ASP A 24 -8.79 -13.86 11.76
N SER A 25 -7.80 -13.71 10.86
CA SER A 25 -6.37 -13.89 11.21
C SER A 25 -5.90 -12.85 12.24
N LEU A 26 -6.51 -11.67 12.27
CA LEU A 26 -6.27 -10.61 13.26
C LEU A 26 -7.14 -10.76 14.52
N GLY A 27 -8.04 -11.74 14.57
CA GLY A 27 -8.95 -11.97 15.69
C GLY A 27 -10.05 -10.93 15.85
N ILE A 28 -10.42 -10.22 14.77
CA ILE A 28 -11.47 -9.20 14.79
C ILE A 28 -12.57 -9.54 13.79
N SER A 29 -13.82 -9.20 14.11
CA SER A 29 -14.94 -9.37 13.18
C SER A 29 -14.99 -8.24 12.14
N MET A 30 -15.61 -8.50 10.99
CA MET A 30 -15.87 -7.50 9.95
C MET A 30 -16.54 -6.23 10.52
N SER A 31 -17.55 -6.38 11.38
CA SER A 31 -18.24 -5.25 12.01
C SER A 31 -17.32 -4.42 12.92
N ASN A 32 -16.42 -5.08 13.65
CA ASN A 32 -15.44 -4.38 14.49
C ASN A 32 -14.43 -3.62 13.63
N ALA A 33 -13.95 -4.22 12.53
CA ALA A 33 -13.05 -3.57 11.60
C ALA A 33 -13.67 -2.32 10.96
N VAL A 34 -14.93 -2.39 10.51
CA VAL A 34 -15.68 -1.23 10.00
C VAL A 34 -15.85 -0.16 11.08
N GLY A 35 -16.12 -0.56 12.32
CA GLY A 35 -16.20 0.37 13.46
C GLY A 35 -14.87 1.09 13.73
N LEU A 36 -13.74 0.39 13.63
CA LEU A 36 -12.40 0.97 13.78
C LEU A 36 -12.09 1.96 12.65
N PHE A 37 -12.43 1.61 11.40
CA PHE A 37 -12.30 2.52 10.26
C PHE A 37 -13.05 3.84 10.50
N LEU A 38 -14.32 3.78 10.89
CA LEU A 38 -15.13 4.97 11.15
C LEU A 38 -14.57 5.80 12.31
N LYS A 39 -14.08 5.17 13.38
CA LYS A 39 -13.42 5.89 14.49
C LYS A 39 -12.19 6.64 14.00
N GLN A 40 -11.38 6.03 13.13
CA GLN A 40 -10.17 6.65 12.62
C GLN A 40 -10.49 7.84 11.71
N VAL A 41 -11.56 7.75 10.91
CA VAL A 41 -12.07 8.89 10.13
C VAL A 41 -12.48 10.04 11.06
N VAL A 42 -13.18 9.76 12.16
CA VAL A 42 -13.62 10.78 13.11
C VAL A 42 -12.45 11.42 13.86
N ILE A 43 -11.46 10.63 14.30
CA ILE A 43 -10.31 11.14 15.06
C ILE A 43 -9.44 12.05 14.18
N ASN A 44 -9.14 11.61 12.95
CA ASN A 44 -8.20 12.31 12.09
C ASN A 44 -8.86 13.33 11.15
N GLN A 45 -10.20 13.38 11.09
CA GLN A 45 -10.95 14.19 10.12
C GLN A 45 -10.48 13.95 8.68
N ALA A 46 -10.05 12.72 8.38
CA ALA A 46 -9.44 12.32 7.12
C ALA A 46 -9.66 10.83 6.85
N ILE A 47 -9.56 10.43 5.58
CA ILE A 47 -9.58 9.01 5.22
C ILE A 47 -8.30 8.34 5.74
N PRO A 48 -8.39 7.23 6.48
CA PRO A 48 -7.26 6.63 7.20
C PRO A 48 -6.34 5.78 6.32
N PHE A 49 -6.20 6.16 5.05
CA PHE A 49 -5.27 5.60 4.10
C PHE A 49 -5.01 6.64 3.02
N GLU A 50 -3.85 6.58 2.39
CA GLU A 50 -3.51 7.50 1.32
C GLU A 50 -4.28 7.17 0.05
N LEU A 51 -4.99 8.15 -0.50
CA LEU A 51 -5.63 8.04 -1.80
C LEU A 51 -4.59 8.25 -2.89
N ARG A 52 -3.97 7.16 -3.34
CA ARG A 52 -3.02 7.15 -4.45
C ARG A 52 -3.53 6.22 -5.54
N LEU A 53 -3.35 6.61 -6.80
CA LEU A 53 -3.37 5.63 -7.88
C LEU A 53 -2.29 4.61 -7.56
N ALA A 54 -2.58 3.30 -7.73
CA ALA A 54 -1.64 2.23 -7.40
C ALA A 54 -0.24 2.64 -7.84
N PRO A 55 0.78 2.58 -6.96
CA PRO A 55 2.13 3.01 -7.32
C PRO A 55 2.46 2.33 -8.63
N ALA A 56 2.89 3.13 -9.62
CA ALA A 56 3.24 2.62 -10.92
C ALA A 56 4.10 1.39 -10.67
N LYS A 57 3.59 0.20 -11.04
CA LYS A 57 4.32 -1.04 -10.83
C LYS A 57 5.72 -0.79 -11.36
N ILE A 58 6.75 -1.06 -10.55
CA ILE A 58 8.14 -0.97 -10.99
C ILE A 58 8.17 -1.76 -12.29
N LYS A 59 8.32 -1.05 -13.42
CA LYS A 59 8.23 -1.68 -14.73
C LYS A 59 9.36 -2.70 -14.77
N SER A 60 9.02 -3.97 -14.96
CA SER A 60 10.06 -4.98 -15.11
C SER A 60 10.87 -4.63 -16.34
N VAL A 61 12.20 -4.71 -16.26
CA VAL A 61 13.10 -4.49 -17.40
C VAL A 61 12.68 -5.37 -18.60
N ALA A 62 12.13 -6.56 -18.33
CA ALA A 62 11.62 -7.47 -19.35
C ALA A 62 10.39 -6.95 -20.12
N THR A 63 9.73 -5.92 -19.61
CA THR A 63 8.51 -5.32 -20.19
C THR A 63 8.71 -3.89 -20.71
N MET A 64 9.93 -3.35 -20.59
CA MET A 64 10.26 -1.99 -21.01
C MET A 64 10.80 -1.95 -22.44
N THR A 65 10.54 -0.85 -23.15
CA THR A 65 11.21 -0.55 -24.42
C THR A 65 12.61 0.03 -24.14
N GLU A 66 13.50 -0.04 -25.13
CA GLU A 66 14.86 0.51 -25.01
C GLU A 66 14.87 2.01 -24.67
N VAL A 67 13.90 2.77 -25.21
CA VAL A 67 13.73 4.20 -24.92
C VAL A 67 13.35 4.43 -23.46
N GLU A 68 12.41 3.63 -22.93
CA GLU A 68 11.99 3.75 -21.54
C GLU A 68 13.11 3.35 -20.57
N PHE A 69 13.88 2.32 -20.91
CA PHE A 69 15.01 1.86 -20.10
C PHE A 69 16.12 2.92 -20.06
N ASN A 70 16.49 3.48 -21.20
CA ASN A 70 17.50 4.54 -21.27
C ASN A 70 17.07 5.80 -20.50
N ALA A 71 15.78 6.17 -20.58
CA ALA A 71 15.24 7.29 -19.81
C ALA A 71 15.33 7.07 -18.28
N GLU A 72 15.12 5.84 -17.80
CA GLU A 72 15.30 5.53 -16.37
C GLU A 72 16.79 5.52 -15.95
N LEU A 73 17.69 5.07 -16.83
CA LEU A 73 19.14 5.13 -16.57
C LEU A 73 19.65 6.58 -16.48
N GLU A 74 19.17 7.47 -17.36
CA GLU A 74 19.52 8.89 -17.31
C GLU A 74 19.06 9.56 -16.01
N LYS A 75 17.88 9.19 -15.50
CA LYS A 75 17.42 9.67 -14.19
C LYS A 75 18.34 9.22 -13.07
N GLY A 76 18.74 7.95 -13.05
CA GLY A 76 19.68 7.42 -12.07
C GLY A 76 21.05 8.11 -12.13
N TYR A 77 21.54 8.42 -13.34
CA TYR A 77 22.76 9.17 -13.53
C TYR A 77 22.64 10.63 -13.02
N ALA A 78 21.51 11.29 -13.27
CA ALA A 78 21.23 12.62 -12.75
C ALA A 78 21.17 12.66 -11.22
N ASP A 79 20.56 11.65 -10.59
CA ASP A 79 20.51 11.53 -9.12
C ASP A 79 21.89 11.28 -8.51
N TYR A 80 22.74 10.50 -9.19
CA TYR A 80 24.14 10.33 -8.80
C TYR A 80 24.91 11.66 -8.83
N LEU A 81 24.80 12.42 -9.93
CA LEU A 81 25.43 13.74 -10.06
C LEU A 81 24.91 14.73 -9.02
N ALA A 82 23.64 14.64 -8.65
CA ALA A 82 23.01 15.45 -7.61
C ALA A 82 23.36 15.01 -6.18
N GLY A 83 24.18 13.96 -6.00
CA GLY A 83 24.58 13.44 -4.70
C GLY A 83 23.43 12.76 -3.93
N LYS A 84 22.34 12.39 -4.60
CA LYS A 84 21.16 11.72 -4.01
C LYS A 84 21.35 10.20 -3.91
N GLY A 85 22.58 9.77 -3.66
CA GLY A 85 22.90 8.37 -3.42
C GLY A 85 22.44 7.91 -2.03
N ARG A 86 22.21 6.61 -1.87
CA ARG A 86 21.98 5.97 -0.56
C ARG A 86 23.15 5.02 -0.25
N PRO A 87 23.53 4.85 1.02
CA PRO A 87 24.53 3.87 1.41
C PRO A 87 24.15 2.46 0.96
N THR A 88 25.10 1.78 0.32
CA THR A 88 24.91 0.45 -0.28
C THR A 88 24.40 -0.57 0.74
N GLU A 89 24.93 -0.54 1.98
CA GLU A 89 24.55 -1.47 3.05
C GLU A 89 23.08 -1.32 3.47
N GLU A 90 22.57 -0.09 3.57
CA GLU A 90 21.18 0.19 3.91
C GLU A 90 20.23 -0.31 2.83
N VAL A 91 20.56 -0.04 1.55
CA VAL A 91 19.76 -0.45 0.40
C VAL A 91 19.64 -1.98 0.35
N PHE A 92 20.75 -2.71 0.50
CA PHE A 92 20.72 -4.17 0.48
C PHE A 92 20.06 -4.79 1.73
N SER A 93 20.05 -4.09 2.86
CA SER A 93 19.27 -4.49 4.03
C SER A 93 17.76 -4.39 3.73
N ASP A 94 17.31 -3.27 3.18
CA ASP A 94 15.88 -3.03 2.89
C ASP A 94 15.33 -4.02 1.86
N ILE A 95 16.09 -4.29 0.79
CA ILE A 95 15.69 -5.26 -0.25
C ILE A 95 15.53 -6.67 0.36
N ARG A 96 16.46 -7.10 1.22
CA ARG A 96 16.38 -8.41 1.89
C ARG A 96 15.20 -8.51 2.86
N LYS A 97 14.81 -7.41 3.50
CA LYS A 97 13.61 -7.38 4.36
C LYS A 97 12.33 -7.48 3.53
N GLY A 98 12.24 -6.76 2.41
CA GLY A 98 11.08 -6.76 1.52
C GLY A 98 10.84 -8.07 0.75
N LEU A 99 11.87 -8.92 0.60
CA LEU A 99 11.77 -10.24 -0.03
C LEU A 99 11.35 -11.36 0.94
N ASN A 100 11.38 -11.11 2.26
CA ASN A 100 11.06 -12.08 3.30
C ASN A 100 9.72 -11.79 4.02
N ALA A 101 8.89 -10.90 3.46
CA ALA A 101 7.57 -10.53 3.95
C ALA A 101 6.50 -10.92 2.93
#